data_AF-A0A0N4UX37-F1
#
_entry.id   AF-A0A0N4UX37-F1
#
_cell.length_a   1.000
_cell.length_b   1.000
_cell.length_c   1.000
_cell.angle_alpha   90.00
_cell.angle_beta   90.00
_cell.angle_gamma   90.00
#
_symmetry.space_group_name_H-M   'P 1'
#
loop_
_entity.id
_entity.type
_entity.pdbx_description
1 polymer ?
#
loop_
_entity_poly.entity_id
_entity_poly.type
_entity_poly.pdbx_seq_one_letter_code
_entity_poly.pdbx_strand_id
1 'polypeptide(L)'
;MLFKFCLLFACLAVAYGTSTKILVNNKVWVTVPVDARKAAGWQCTACGVLYNVVMVAEDLAAGPLTAALETACAATGPAAVVCEALVPFVVGAVEQYGKKLTHDQLCKKIIKAC
;
A
#
# COMPACT_ATOMS: atom_id res chain seq x y z
N MET A 1 -12.94 -31.63 45.31
CA MET A 1 -12.83 -32.45 44.08
C MET A 1 -13.26 -31.55 42.92
N LEU A 2 -12.45 -30.58 42.47
CA LEU A 2 -11.22 -30.70 41.67
C LEU A 2 -11.43 -31.45 40.35
N PHE A 3 -11.21 -30.70 39.26
CA PHE A 3 -10.84 -31.13 37.90
C PHE A 3 -11.90 -31.78 37.01
N LYS A 4 -12.66 -30.96 36.24
CA LYS A 4 -12.96 -31.27 34.81
C LYS A 4 -13.65 -30.13 34.03
N PHE A 5 -13.16 -28.90 34.12
CA PHE A 5 -13.66 -27.78 33.29
C PHE A 5 -12.56 -27.04 32.52
N CYS A 6 -11.39 -27.66 32.37
CA CYS A 6 -10.26 -27.08 31.65
C CYS A 6 -9.91 -28.03 30.51
N LEU A 7 -9.91 -27.54 29.27
CA LEU A 7 -9.61 -28.21 27.99
C LEU A 7 -10.85 -28.46 27.14
N LEU A 8 -11.37 -27.41 26.48
CA LEU A 8 -11.98 -27.51 25.14
C LEU A 8 -12.30 -26.15 24.51
N PHE A 9 -11.99 -25.02 25.16
CA PHE A 9 -11.66 -23.82 24.41
C PHE A 9 -10.22 -23.95 23.93
N ALA A 10 -10.04 -24.81 22.92
CA ALA A 10 -8.99 -24.58 21.95
C ALA A 10 -9.25 -23.17 21.43
N CYS A 11 -8.50 -22.21 21.94
CA CYS A 11 -8.41 -20.89 21.37
C CYS A 11 -8.15 -21.09 19.89
N LEU A 12 -9.19 -20.95 19.06
CA LEU A 12 -9.00 -20.50 17.70
C LEU A 12 -8.26 -19.17 17.88
N ALA A 13 -6.93 -19.23 17.77
CA ALA A 13 -6.15 -18.12 17.30
C ALA A 13 -6.66 -17.86 15.88
N VAL A 14 -7.81 -17.20 15.79
CA VAL A 14 -8.15 -16.38 14.64
C VAL A 14 -6.90 -15.54 14.48
N ALA A 15 -6.16 -15.77 13.41
CA ALA A 15 -5.10 -14.86 13.02
C ALA A 15 -5.80 -13.52 12.81
N TYR A 16 -5.87 -12.72 13.87
CA TYR A 16 -6.32 -11.34 13.81
C TYR A 16 -5.29 -10.69 12.90
N GLY A 17 -5.62 -10.58 11.62
CA GLY A 17 -4.83 -9.84 10.66
C GLY A 17 -4.73 -8.43 11.21
N THR A 18 -3.58 -8.08 11.78
CA THR A 18 -3.35 -6.75 12.31
C THR A 18 -3.52 -5.78 11.15
N SER A 19 -4.45 -4.84 11.29
CA SER A 19 -4.66 -3.81 10.28
C SER A 19 -3.98 -2.52 10.74
N THR A 20 -3.30 -1.84 9.81
CA THR A 20 -2.60 -0.58 10.07
C THR A 20 -3.19 0.53 9.21
N LYS A 21 -3.21 1.75 9.77
CA LYS A 21 -3.56 2.97 9.04
C LYS A 21 -2.31 3.64 8.48
N ILE A 22 -2.32 3.93 7.18
CA ILE A 22 -1.28 4.65 6.46
C ILE A 22 -1.80 6.05 6.15
N LEU A 23 -1.03 7.09 6.48
CA LEU A 23 -1.36 8.46 6.11
C LEU A 23 -0.86 8.75 4.70
N VAL A 24 -1.79 9.11 3.81
CA VAL A 24 -1.50 9.54 2.45
C VAL A 24 -1.95 10.99 2.27
N ASN A 25 -1.11 11.78 1.59
CA ASN A 25 -1.33 13.18 1.22
C ASN A 25 -1.73 14.08 2.40
N ASN A 26 -1.17 13.84 3.59
CA ASN A 26 -1.44 14.55 4.85
C ASN A 26 -2.93 14.66 5.26
N LYS A 27 -3.83 13.92 4.61
CA LYS A 27 -5.28 14.11 4.74
C LYS A 27 -6.08 12.82 4.75
N VAL A 28 -5.56 11.73 4.17
CA VAL A 28 -6.30 10.49 3.97
C VAL A 28 -5.64 9.35 4.73
N TRP A 29 -6.43 8.60 5.50
CA TRP A 29 -5.97 7.38 6.18
C TRP A 29 -6.48 6.15 5.44
N VAL A 30 -5.57 5.33 4.94
CA VAL A 30 -5.88 4.07 4.26
C VAL A 30 -5.62 2.92 5.22
N THR A 31 -6.59 2.03 5.40
CA THR A 31 -6.43 0.85 6.25
C THR A 31 -5.96 -0.33 5.41
N VAL A 32 -4.83 -0.92 5.77
CA VAL A 32 -4.26 -2.10 5.12
C VAL A 32 -4.15 -3.25 6.12
N PRO A 33 -4.43 -4.51 5.72
CA PRO A 33 -4.41 -5.68 6.60
C PRO A 33 -2.99 -6.20 6.83
N VAL A 34 -2.08 -5.34 7.30
CA VAL A 34 -0.66 -5.66 7.56
C VAL A 34 -0.18 -5.00 8.85
N ASP A 35 0.81 -5.63 9.51
CA ASP A 35 1.49 -5.08 10.69
C ASP A 35 2.14 -3.72 10.37
N ALA A 36 2.11 -2.78 11.31
CA ALA A 36 2.61 -1.42 11.09
C ALA A 36 4.10 -1.36 10.75
N ARG A 37 4.92 -2.25 11.34
CA ARG A 37 6.35 -2.34 11.05
C ARG A 37 6.60 -2.78 9.60
N LYS A 38 5.81 -3.73 9.09
CA LYS A 38 5.90 -4.21 7.71
C LYS A 38 5.38 -3.15 6.75
N ALA A 39 4.24 -2.54 7.08
CA ALA A 39 3.63 -1.46 6.29
C ALA A 39 4.61 -0.32 6.03
N ALA A 40 5.31 0.15 7.07
CA ALA A 40 6.29 1.24 6.94
C ALA A 40 7.45 0.88 6.00
N GLY A 41 7.97 -0.36 6.07
CA GLY A 41 9.00 -0.82 5.13
C GLY A 41 8.48 -0.96 3.70
N TRP A 42 7.26 -1.46 3.54
CA TRP A 42 6.66 -1.75 2.24
C TRP A 42 6.17 -0.51 1.50
N GLN A 43 5.79 0.56 2.22
CA GLN A 43 5.42 1.85 1.63
C GLN A 43 6.52 2.38 0.71
N CYS A 44 7.78 2.30 1.13
CA CYS A 44 8.91 2.77 0.34
C CYS A 44 9.10 1.97 -0.93
N THR A 45 9.11 0.64 -0.81
CA THR A 45 9.24 -0.27 -1.96
C THR A 45 8.10 -0.06 -2.94
N ALA A 46 6.87 0.00 -2.44
CA ALA A 46 5.67 0.25 -3.23
C ALA A 46 5.77 1.58 -3.99
N CYS A 47 6.12 2.67 -3.31
CA CYS A 47 6.18 3.97 -3.96
C CYS A 47 7.27 4.04 -5.04
N GLY A 48 8.44 3.44 -4.80
CA GLY A 48 9.50 3.36 -5.82
C GLY A 48 9.05 2.60 -7.07
N VAL A 49 8.33 1.50 -6.90
CA VAL A 49 7.77 0.73 -8.03
C VAL A 49 6.73 1.54 -8.79
N LEU A 50 5.78 2.17 -8.09
CA LEU A 50 4.74 3.00 -8.70
C LEU A 50 5.36 4.18 -9.47
N TYR A 51 6.38 4.84 -8.90
CA TYR A 51 7.10 5.91 -9.57
C TYR A 51 7.76 5.44 -10.88
N ASN A 52 8.45 4.30 -10.86
CA ASN A 52 9.12 3.77 -12.04
C ASN A 52 8.13 3.48 -13.17
N VAL A 53 6.96 2.92 -12.84
CA VAL A 53 5.88 2.68 -13.81
C VAL A 53 5.40 4.00 -14.41
N VAL A 54 5.13 5.02 -13.59
CA VAL A 54 4.69 6.34 -14.07
C VAL A 54 5.69 6.95 -15.06
N MET A 55 7.00 6.79 -14.82
CA MET A 55 8.03 7.35 -15.71
C MET A 55 8.05 6.68 -17.07
N VAL A 56 7.83 5.35 -17.13
CA VAL A 56 7.85 4.58 -18.39
C VAL A 56 6.48 4.45 -19.05
N ALA A 57 5.39 4.78 -18.35
CA ALA A 57 4.03 4.66 -18.90
C ALA A 57 3.86 5.56 -20.14
N GLU A 58 3.40 4.97 -21.24
CA GLU A 58 3.13 5.71 -22.48
C GLU A 58 1.80 6.44 -22.42
N ASP A 59 0.82 5.86 -21.71
CA ASP A 59 -0.50 6.43 -21.46
C ASP A 59 -0.68 6.76 -19.98
N LEU A 60 -0.99 8.03 -19.70
CA LEU A 60 -1.22 8.56 -18.35
C LEU A 60 -2.70 8.74 -18.02
N ALA A 61 -3.60 8.32 -18.92
CA ALA A 61 -5.02 8.28 -18.61
C ALA A 61 -5.28 7.33 -17.44
N ALA A 62 -6.23 7.69 -16.57
CA ALA A 62 -6.47 7.00 -15.31
C ALA A 62 -6.67 5.49 -15.47
N GLY A 63 -7.48 5.04 -16.43
CA GLY A 63 -7.75 3.61 -16.65
C GLY A 63 -6.48 2.81 -16.98
N PRO A 64 -5.81 3.11 -18.11
CA PRO A 64 -4.56 2.46 -18.51
C PRO A 64 -3.47 2.54 -17.44
N LEU A 65 -3.30 3.70 -16.82
CA LEU A 65 -2.28 3.90 -15.79
C LEU A 65 -2.58 3.07 -14.53
N THR A 66 -3.85 3.02 -14.09
CA THR A 66 -4.28 2.19 -12.94
C THR A 66 -3.93 0.73 -13.19
N ALA A 67 -4.29 0.20 -14.35
CA ALA A 67 -4.01 -1.19 -14.70
C ALA A 67 -2.49 -1.51 -14.74
N ALA A 68 -1.68 -0.59 -15.26
CA ALA A 68 -0.22 -0.73 -15.28
C ALA A 68 0.37 -0.71 -13.85
N LEU A 69 -0.12 0.16 -12.98
CA LEU A 69 0.33 0.27 -11.59
C LEU A 69 -0.08 -0.96 -10.77
N GLU A 70 -1.32 -1.43 -10.87
CA GLU A 70 -1.80 -2.65 -10.20
C GLU A 70 -1.00 -3.88 -10.65
N THR A 71 -0.72 -4.00 -11.95
CA THR A 71 0.13 -5.07 -12.49
C THR A 71 1.53 -5.03 -11.88
N ALA A 72 2.12 -3.84 -11.74
CA ALA A 72 3.43 -3.70 -11.10
C ALA A 72 3.38 -3.99 -9.60
N CYS A 73 2.27 -3.68 -8.92
CA CYS A 73 2.08 -3.99 -7.52
C CYS A 73 2.10 -5.49 -7.24
N ALA A 74 1.54 -6.31 -8.13
CA ALA A 74 1.59 -7.77 -8.00
C ALA A 74 3.05 -8.31 -7.96
N ALA A 75 3.98 -7.66 -8.65
CA ALA A 75 5.40 -8.03 -8.65
C ALA A 75 6.13 -7.68 -7.34
N THR A 76 5.52 -6.91 -6.44
CA THR A 76 6.12 -6.54 -5.14
C THR A 76 5.96 -7.61 -4.06
N GLY A 77 5.29 -8.72 -4.36
CA GLY A 77 5.11 -9.85 -3.45
C GLY A 77 4.34 -9.46 -2.20
N PRO A 78 4.87 -9.65 -0.98
CA PRO A 78 4.17 -9.29 0.27
C PRO A 78 3.75 -7.82 0.36
N ALA A 79 4.44 -6.92 -0.34
CA ALA A 79 4.13 -5.50 -0.36
C ALA A 79 2.95 -5.14 -1.29
N ALA A 80 2.40 -6.09 -2.05
CA ALA A 80 1.37 -5.84 -3.07
C ALA A 80 0.15 -5.12 -2.48
N VAL A 81 -0.33 -5.57 -1.31
CA VAL A 81 -1.47 -4.96 -0.62
C VAL A 81 -1.24 -3.50 -0.23
N VAL A 82 0.01 -3.14 0.13
CA VAL A 82 0.37 -1.74 0.41
C VAL A 82 0.49 -0.97 -0.89
N CYS A 83 1.04 -1.58 -1.93
CA CYS A 83 1.20 -0.95 -3.24
C CYS A 83 -0.15 -0.62 -3.90
N GLU A 84 -1.07 -1.59 -3.95
CA GLU A 84 -2.42 -1.43 -4.51
C GLU A 84 -3.19 -0.32 -3.78
N ALA A 85 -3.06 -0.26 -2.45
CA ALA A 85 -3.67 0.78 -1.63
C ALA A 85 -3.18 2.20 -1.97
N LEU A 86 -2.01 2.34 -2.60
CA LEU A 86 -1.42 3.63 -3.00
C LEU A 86 -1.73 4.02 -4.45
N VAL A 87 -2.11 3.07 -5.31
CA VAL A 87 -2.42 3.30 -6.73
C VAL A 87 -3.36 4.49 -6.98
N PRO A 88 -4.55 4.61 -6.35
CA PRO A 88 -5.46 5.70 -6.65
C PRO A 88 -4.87 7.08 -6.34
N PHE A 89 -3.96 7.16 -5.37
CA PHE A 89 -3.28 8.42 -5.01
C PHE A 89 -2.19 8.78 -6.01
N VAL A 90 -1.47 7.78 -6.53
CA VAL A 90 -0.48 7.98 -7.59
C VAL A 90 -1.18 8.41 -8.88
N VAL A 91 -2.28 7.75 -9.25
CA VAL A 91 -3.08 8.13 -10.43
C VAL A 91 -3.56 9.57 -10.31
N GLY A 92 -4.20 9.95 -9.19
CA GLY A 92 -4.65 11.33 -8.98
C GLY A 92 -3.51 12.36 -8.98
N ALA A 93 -2.33 12.00 -8.47
CA ALA A 93 -1.15 12.85 -8.55
C ALA A 93 -0.67 13.04 -9.99
N VAL A 94 -0.68 11.97 -10.80
CA VAL A 94 -0.29 12.02 -12.21
C VAL A 94 -1.32 12.77 -13.06
N GLU A 95 -2.63 12.66 -12.76
CA GLU A 95 -3.64 13.48 -13.43
C GLU A 95 -3.41 14.98 -13.17
N GLN A 96 -3.00 15.35 -11.96
CA GLN A 96 -2.75 16.74 -11.59
C GLN A 96 -1.42 17.28 -12.14
N TYR A 97 -0.35 16.48 -12.11
CA TYR A 97 1.02 16.96 -12.34
C TYR A 97 1.71 16.31 -13.55
N GLY A 98 1.17 15.22 -14.10
CA GLY A 98 1.80 14.40 -15.14
C GLY A 98 3.13 13.81 -14.68
N LYS A 99 4.06 13.60 -15.64
CA LYS A 99 5.44 13.14 -15.39
C LYS A 99 6.36 14.21 -14.79
N LYS A 100 5.84 15.37 -14.37
CA LYS A 100 6.65 16.44 -13.75
C LYS A 100 6.98 16.15 -12.29
N LEU A 101 6.31 15.17 -11.68
CA LEU A 101 6.59 14.73 -10.32
C LEU A 101 7.97 14.10 -10.23
N THR A 102 8.80 14.60 -9.33
CA THR A 102 10.01 13.90 -8.93
C THR A 102 9.68 12.76 -7.98
N HIS A 103 10.57 11.78 -7.86
CA HIS A 103 10.44 10.68 -6.89
C HIS A 103 10.18 11.22 -5.47
N ASP A 104 10.90 12.27 -5.07
CA ASP A 104 10.73 12.90 -3.76
C ASP A 104 9.37 13.61 -3.62
N GLN A 105 8.84 14.23 -4.67
CA GLN A 105 7.50 14.82 -4.61
C GLN A 105 6.43 13.74 -4.46
N LEU A 106 6.52 12.65 -5.22
CA LEU A 106 5.57 11.56 -5.14
C LEU A 106 5.68 10.83 -3.79
N CYS A 107 6.86 10.33 -3.45
CA CYS A 107 7.03 9.45 -2.30
C CYS A 107 7.04 10.20 -0.97
N LYS A 108 7.83 11.27 -0.80
CA LYS A 108 7.92 12.00 0.49
C LYS A 108 6.77 12.95 0.76
N LYS A 109 6.25 13.61 -0.28
CA LYS A 109 5.26 14.68 -0.09
C LYS A 109 3.83 14.20 -0.25
N ILE A 110 3.55 13.37 -1.25
CA ILE A 110 2.20 12.87 -1.51
C ILE A 110 1.96 11.58 -0.75
N ILE A 111 2.73 10.52 -1.03
CA ILE A 111 2.50 9.21 -0.41
C ILE A 111 2.92 9.19 1.06
N LYS A 112 3.89 10.03 1.45
CA LYS A 112 4.56 9.98 2.77
C LYS A 112 5.23 8.61 2.99
N ALA A 113 5.68 8.01 1.90
CA ALA A 113 6.52 6.83 1.86
C ALA A 113 7.97 7.30 1.72
N CYS A 114 8.78 7.05 2.74
CA CYS A 114 10.15 7.60 2.83
C CYS A 114 10.20 9.12 2.69
#